data_AF-A0A167AVX7-F1
#
_entry.id   AF-A0A167AVX7-F1
#
_cell.length_a   1.000
_cell.length_b   1.000
_cell.length_c   1.000
_cell.angle_alpha   90.00
_cell.angle_beta   90.00
_cell.angle_gamma   90.00
#
_symmetry.space_group_name_H-M   'P 1'
#
loop_
_entity.id
_entity.type
_entity.pdbx_description
1 polymer ?
#
loop_
_entity_poly.entity_id
_entity_poly.type
_entity_poly.pdbx_seq_one_letter_code
_entity_poly.pdbx_strand_id
1 'polypeptide(L)'
;MEVFALDSLFKEIPKRINVQSLDEKYVLAHPDLRCGNIIVTGDLHILGIIDWEFTSAIPLQLFTPPSWIMGHDPSTMRVATGIHRDSVFPEFCAVLKEMCRTSVACTQLWHDWGLEDERPRQDNKMKDISPLMQIFRQPCSLIQVYYSSIFPKLFGLEARKDTVINEFFAEDKNLELLEQVEDQIQTSRRYTDHLRNNNLLVEDDRLRLIQDFLDKTKFLVQGDQT
;
A
#
# COMPACT_ATOMS: atom_id res chain seq x y z
N MET A 1 -14.22 -4.30 7.73
CA MET A 1 -12.76 -4.21 7.50
C MET A 1 -12.35 -2.85 6.96
N GLU A 2 -12.92 -2.39 5.84
CA GLU A 2 -12.54 -1.10 5.23
C GLU A 2 -12.84 0.11 6.11
N VAL A 3 -14.05 0.18 6.66
CA VAL A 3 -14.46 1.27 7.56
C VAL A 3 -13.54 1.36 8.79
N PHE A 4 -13.21 0.23 9.41
CA PHE A 4 -12.21 0.18 10.49
C PHE A 4 -10.84 0.70 10.03
N ALA A 5 -10.35 0.24 8.87
CA ALA A 5 -9.06 0.66 8.35
C ALA A 5 -9.03 2.18 8.08
N LEU A 6 -10.11 2.74 7.52
CA LEU A 6 -10.28 4.18 7.31
C LEU A 6 -10.26 4.94 8.63
N ASP A 7 -11.12 4.58 9.59
CA ASP A 7 -11.19 5.25 10.90
C ASP A 7 -9.83 5.21 11.62
N SER A 8 -9.19 4.04 11.65
CA SER A 8 -7.86 3.90 12.23
C SER A 8 -6.82 4.75 11.49
N LEU A 9 -6.84 4.75 10.16
CA LEU A 9 -5.94 5.55 9.34
C LEU A 9 -6.11 7.06 9.61
N PHE A 10 -7.34 7.55 9.70
CA PHE A 10 -7.65 8.95 9.99
C PHE A 10 -7.05 9.40 11.31
N LYS A 11 -7.06 8.54 12.33
CA LYS A 11 -6.43 8.81 13.64
C LYS A 11 -4.91 8.85 13.58
N GLU A 12 -4.30 8.18 12.60
CA GLU A 12 -2.85 8.11 12.45
C GLU A 12 -2.23 9.20 11.55
N ILE A 13 -2.98 9.72 10.58
CA ILE A 13 -2.52 10.78 9.67
C ILE A 13 -1.90 11.98 10.43
N PRO A 14 -2.58 12.62 11.40
CA PRO A 14 -2.03 13.80 12.08
C PRO A 14 -0.80 13.48 12.96
N LYS A 15 -0.60 12.22 13.34
CA LYS A 15 0.57 11.79 14.11
C LYS A 15 1.83 11.67 13.25
N ARG A 16 1.66 11.43 11.94
CA ARG A 16 2.75 11.14 11.00
C ARG A 16 2.99 12.28 10.00
N ILE A 17 1.95 13.07 9.71
CA ILE A 17 1.97 14.18 8.77
C ILE A 17 1.47 15.43 9.49
N ASN A 18 2.38 16.36 9.75
CA ASN A 18 1.99 17.68 10.24
C ASN A 18 1.66 18.59 9.04
N VAL A 19 0.37 18.64 8.70
CA VAL A 19 -0.14 19.43 7.57
C VAL A 19 0.12 20.94 7.75
N GLN A 20 0.20 21.42 8.98
CA GLN A 20 0.43 22.84 9.29
C GLN A 20 1.90 23.26 9.11
N SER A 21 2.82 22.31 9.01
CA SER A 21 4.26 22.55 8.83
C SER A 21 4.80 22.01 7.51
N LEU A 22 3.93 21.83 6.50
CA LEU A 22 4.38 21.41 5.17
C LEU A 22 5.30 22.49 4.60
N ASP A 23 6.42 22.05 4.04
CA ASP A 23 7.45 22.91 3.46
C ASP A 23 6.85 23.75 2.32
N GLU A 24 7.42 24.93 2.07
CA GLU A 24 7.08 25.78 0.92
C GLU A 24 7.60 25.17 -0.40
N LYS A 25 8.44 24.15 -0.32
CA LYS A 25 8.99 23.43 -1.47
C LYS A 25 8.03 22.35 -1.97
N TYR A 26 7.73 22.43 -3.27
CA TYR A 26 6.93 21.44 -3.98
C TYR A 26 7.76 20.77 -5.07
N VAL A 27 7.49 19.49 -5.29
CA VAL A 27 8.08 18.70 -6.38
C VAL A 27 6.99 18.16 -7.29
N LEU A 28 7.27 18.07 -8.58
CA LEU A 28 6.39 17.37 -9.51
C LEU A 28 6.56 15.87 -9.29
N ALA A 29 5.48 15.20 -8.88
CA ALA A 29 5.48 13.77 -8.61
C ALA A 29 4.67 13.01 -9.65
N HIS A 30 5.22 11.88 -10.08
CA HIS A 30 4.50 10.90 -10.89
C HIS A 30 3.83 9.89 -9.93
N PRO A 31 2.49 9.89 -9.79
CA PRO A 31 1.83 9.08 -8.75
C PRO A 31 1.86 7.57 -9.03
N ASP A 32 1.98 7.18 -10.30
CA ASP A 32 2.04 5.76 -10.71
C ASP A 32 3.39 5.42 -11.36
N LEU A 33 4.51 5.72 -10.68
CA LEU A 33 5.85 5.40 -11.22
C LEU A 33 6.20 3.91 -11.04
N ARG A 34 5.32 3.05 -11.56
CA ARG A 34 5.48 1.60 -11.65
C ARG A 34 6.41 1.22 -12.80
N CYS A 35 6.97 0.01 -12.76
CA CYS A 35 7.87 -0.50 -13.82
C CYS A 35 7.25 -0.40 -15.22
N GLY A 36 5.93 -0.61 -15.35
CA GLY A 36 5.22 -0.49 -16.64
C GLY A 36 5.23 0.91 -17.25
N ASN A 37 5.53 1.95 -16.46
CA ASN A 37 5.55 3.35 -16.91
C ASN A 37 7.00 3.86 -17.13
N ILE A 38 8.00 2.97 -17.06
CA ILE A 38 9.41 3.27 -17.29
C ILE A 38 9.87 2.50 -18.54
N ILE A 39 10.27 3.22 -19.58
CA ILE A 39 10.82 2.64 -20.79
C ILE A 39 12.32 2.53 -20.63
N VAL A 40 12.86 1.32 -20.85
CA VAL A 40 14.30 1.03 -20.77
C VAL A 40 14.81 0.38 -22.04
N THR A 41 16.11 0.51 -22.28
CA THR A 41 16.86 -0.29 -23.26
C THR A 41 17.06 -1.73 -22.78
N GLY A 42 17.61 -2.60 -23.65
CA GLY A 42 17.95 -3.99 -23.29
C GLY A 42 19.01 -4.12 -22.19
N ASP A 43 19.81 -3.07 -21.95
CA ASP A 43 20.80 -2.97 -20.87
C ASP A 43 20.32 -2.08 -19.70
N LEU A 44 19.00 -1.87 -19.58
CA LEU A 44 18.34 -1.18 -18.47
C LEU A 44 18.63 0.33 -18.33
N HIS A 45 19.12 0.99 -19.37
CA HIS A 45 19.17 2.46 -19.40
C HIS A 45 17.77 3.02 -19.60
N ILE A 46 17.40 4.02 -18.78
CA ILE A 46 16.09 4.69 -18.88
C ILE A 46 16.05 5.55 -20.15
N LEU A 47 15.10 5.26 -21.04
CA LEU A 47 14.80 6.03 -22.25
C LEU A 47 13.72 7.08 -22.03
N GLY A 48 12.77 6.81 -21.13
CA GLY A 48 11.67 7.72 -20.87
C GLY A 48 10.73 7.24 -19.79
N ILE A 49 9.94 8.17 -19.28
CA ILE A 49 8.83 7.95 -18.36
C ILE A 49 7.56 8.38 -19.09
N ILE A 50 6.53 7.54 -19.08
CA ILE A 50 5.24 7.79 -19.73
C ILE A 50 4.12 7.89 -18.69
N ASP A 51 2.89 8.14 -19.15
CA ASP A 51 1.69 8.08 -18.32
C ASP A 51 1.57 9.19 -17.24
N TRP A 52 1.89 10.42 -17.66
CA TRP A 52 1.92 11.61 -16.80
C TRP A 52 0.54 12.22 -16.48
N GLU A 53 -0.57 11.60 -16.88
CA GLU A 53 -1.91 12.22 -16.86
C GLU A 53 -2.41 12.59 -15.44
N PHE A 54 -1.85 11.97 -14.40
CA PHE A 54 -2.18 12.25 -13.00
C PHE A 54 -1.06 12.95 -12.22
N THR A 55 -0.04 13.46 -12.90
CA THR A 55 1.07 14.14 -12.21
C THR A 55 0.58 15.37 -11.43
N SER A 56 1.16 15.60 -10.27
CA SER A 56 0.80 16.72 -9.41
C SER A 56 2.01 17.28 -8.68
N ALA A 57 1.93 18.56 -8.32
CA ALA A 57 2.89 19.17 -7.41
C ALA A 57 2.52 18.77 -5.99
N ILE A 58 3.44 18.11 -5.29
CA ILE A 58 3.26 17.69 -3.89
C ILE A 58 4.30 18.37 -2.99
N PRO A 59 3.98 18.64 -1.72
CA PRO A 59 4.97 19.08 -0.75
C PRO A 59 6.16 18.12 -0.69
N LEU A 60 7.38 18.63 -0.63
CA LEU A 60 8.61 17.82 -0.60
C LEU A 60 8.60 16.77 0.52
N GLN A 61 8.00 17.09 1.66
CA GLN A 61 7.88 16.19 2.82
C GLN A 61 7.01 14.95 2.56
N LEU A 62 6.17 14.99 1.52
CA LEU A 62 5.31 13.90 1.06
C LEU A 62 5.92 13.14 -0.13
N PHE A 63 7.06 13.62 -0.64
CA PHE A 63 7.78 12.97 -1.71
C PHE A 63 8.44 11.70 -1.19
N THR A 64 7.88 10.56 -1.59
CA THR A 64 8.31 9.22 -1.16
C THR A 64 8.77 8.42 -2.38
N PRO A 65 9.70 7.45 -2.21
CA PRO A 65 10.09 6.58 -3.30
C PRO A 65 8.88 5.84 -3.89
N PRO A 66 8.98 5.43 -5.17
CA PRO A 66 7.99 4.57 -5.82
C PRO A 66 7.57 3.38 -4.97
N SER A 67 6.30 3.01 -5.10
CA SER A 67 5.66 1.96 -4.30
C SER A 67 6.37 0.61 -4.39
N TRP A 68 6.92 0.27 -5.54
CA TRP A 68 7.68 -0.98 -5.74
C TRP A 68 9.03 -0.98 -5.02
N ILE A 69 9.67 0.19 -4.84
CA ILE A 69 10.89 0.33 -4.03
C ILE A 69 10.57 0.14 -2.55
N MET A 70 9.47 0.75 -2.09
CA MET A 70 9.01 0.64 -0.70
C MET A 70 8.31 -0.70 -0.40
N GLY A 71 8.16 -1.56 -1.41
CA GLY A 71 7.46 -2.83 -1.32
C GLY A 71 5.94 -2.71 -1.14
N HIS A 72 5.34 -1.54 -1.29
CA HIS A 72 3.89 -1.34 -1.13
C HIS A 72 3.09 -1.64 -2.40
N ASP A 73 3.76 -1.87 -3.53
CA ASP A 73 3.09 -2.11 -4.81
C ASP A 73 2.46 -3.52 -4.92
N PRO A 74 1.12 -3.62 -5.03
CA PRO A 74 0.44 -4.89 -5.21
C PRO A 74 0.82 -5.64 -6.49
N SER A 75 1.25 -4.94 -7.53
CA SER A 75 1.56 -5.54 -8.83
C SER A 75 2.93 -6.22 -8.80
N THR A 76 3.92 -5.56 -8.20
CA THR A 76 5.27 -6.10 -7.95
C THR A 76 5.23 -7.26 -6.97
N MET A 77 4.30 -7.25 -5.99
CA MET A 77 4.05 -8.39 -5.11
C MET A 77 3.53 -9.65 -5.82
N ARG A 78 2.87 -9.51 -6.99
CA ARG A 78 2.32 -10.64 -7.75
C ARG A 78 3.32 -11.23 -8.74
N VAL A 79 4.31 -10.43 -9.17
CA VAL A 79 5.43 -10.94 -9.95
C VAL A 79 6.35 -11.67 -8.99
N ALA A 80 6.48 -12.98 -9.14
CA ALA A 80 7.46 -13.77 -8.40
C ALA A 80 8.87 -13.39 -8.88
N THR A 81 9.37 -12.23 -8.45
CA THR A 81 10.73 -11.77 -8.73
C THR A 81 11.76 -12.59 -7.95
N GLY A 82 11.33 -13.36 -6.95
CA GLY A 82 12.21 -14.04 -5.99
C GLY A 82 12.87 -13.10 -4.98
N ILE A 83 12.60 -11.80 -5.06
CA ILE A 83 13.18 -10.77 -4.19
C ILE A 83 12.24 -10.57 -3.00
N HIS A 84 12.78 -10.67 -1.79
CA HIS A 84 12.00 -10.42 -0.57
C HIS A 84 11.62 -8.94 -0.50
N ARG A 85 10.35 -8.63 -0.23
CA ARG A 85 9.84 -7.24 -0.14
C ARG A 85 10.75 -6.34 0.72
N ASP A 86 11.19 -6.87 1.84
CA ASP A 86 11.97 -6.10 2.82
C ASP A 86 13.44 -5.87 2.40
N SER A 87 13.92 -6.51 1.32
CA SER A 87 15.29 -6.33 0.82
C SER A 87 15.41 -5.22 -0.23
N VAL A 88 14.32 -4.88 -0.93
CA VAL A 88 14.36 -3.92 -2.05
C VAL A 88 14.79 -2.53 -1.61
N PHE A 89 14.16 -1.97 -0.56
CA PHE A 89 14.48 -0.63 -0.10
C PHE A 89 15.93 -0.51 0.44
N PRO A 90 16.43 -1.42 1.30
CA PRO A 90 17.83 -1.41 1.72
C PRO A 90 18.83 -1.49 0.56
N GLU A 91 18.59 -2.37 -0.42
CA GLU A 91 19.46 -2.51 -1.60
C GLU A 91 19.47 -1.22 -2.43
N PHE A 92 18.30 -0.66 -2.69
CA PHE A 92 18.17 0.61 -3.39
C PHE A 92 18.89 1.75 -2.65
N CYS A 93 18.77 1.83 -1.33
CA CYS A 93 19.50 2.82 -0.52
C CYS A 93 21.02 2.65 -0.64
N ALA A 94 21.53 1.42 -0.67
CA ALA A 94 22.97 1.16 -0.84
C ALA A 94 23.48 1.68 -2.19
N VAL A 95 22.73 1.41 -3.27
CA VAL A 95 23.05 1.93 -4.62
C VAL A 95 22.96 3.45 -4.65
N LEU A 96 21.88 4.04 -4.11
CA LEU A 96 21.71 5.49 -4.08
C LEU A 96 22.87 6.17 -3.35
N LYS A 97 23.31 5.62 -2.21
CA LYS A 97 24.44 6.13 -1.43
C LYS A 97 25.75 6.12 -2.23
N GLU A 98 26.01 5.07 -2.99
CA GLU A 98 27.18 5.01 -3.87
C GLU A 98 27.09 6.05 -5.00
N MET A 99 25.90 6.20 -5.58
CA MET A 99 25.65 7.18 -6.64
C MET A 99 25.79 8.64 -6.16
N CYS A 100 25.56 8.92 -4.87
CA CYS A 100 25.83 10.25 -4.29
C CYS A 100 27.28 10.71 -4.46
N ARG A 101 28.24 9.79 -4.66
CA ARG A 101 29.66 10.14 -4.91
C ARG A 101 29.88 10.81 -6.26
N THR A 102 29.00 10.57 -7.22
CA THR A 102 29.18 11.01 -8.62
C THR A 102 28.01 11.84 -9.15
N SER A 103 26.85 11.85 -8.48
CA SER A 103 25.64 12.52 -8.93
C SER A 103 25.09 13.47 -7.86
N VAL A 104 25.11 14.78 -8.18
CA VAL A 104 24.50 15.82 -7.33
C VAL A 104 22.99 15.59 -7.15
N ALA A 105 22.31 15.08 -8.19
CA ALA A 105 20.89 14.76 -8.12
C ALA A 105 20.60 13.62 -7.12
N CYS A 106 21.47 12.60 -7.07
CA CYS A 106 21.35 11.52 -6.08
C CYS A 106 21.58 12.03 -4.66
N THR A 107 22.55 12.93 -4.46
CA THR A 107 22.79 13.59 -3.17
C THR A 107 21.60 14.43 -2.72
N GLN A 108 20.97 15.17 -3.64
CA GLN A 108 19.74 15.92 -3.34
C GLN A 108 18.60 14.98 -2.95
N LEU A 109 18.40 13.90 -3.71
CA LEU A 109 17.36 12.90 -3.42
C LEU A 109 17.56 12.21 -2.07
N TRP A 110 18.81 11.91 -1.72
CA TRP A 110 19.19 11.34 -0.42
C TRP A 110 18.79 12.27 0.74
N HIS A 111 19.05 13.57 0.59
CA HIS A 111 18.64 14.62 1.54
C HIS A 111 17.12 14.78 1.61
N ASP A 112 16.46 14.88 0.46
CA ASP A 112 15.02 15.10 0.36
C ASP A 112 14.22 13.96 1.02
N TRP A 113 14.73 12.73 0.94
CA TRP A 113 14.17 11.56 1.61
C TRP A 113 14.62 11.38 3.06
N GLY A 114 15.50 12.24 3.57
CA GLY A 114 15.96 12.22 4.95
C GLY A 114 16.76 10.97 5.32
N LEU A 115 17.58 10.46 4.40
CA LEU A 115 18.31 9.20 4.56
C LEU A 115 19.67 9.35 5.28
N GLU A 116 20.09 10.57 5.67
CA GLU A 116 21.37 10.81 6.36
C GLU A 116 21.53 10.18 7.74
N ASP A 117 20.46 10.08 8.53
CA ASP A 117 20.57 9.72 9.94
C ASP A 117 20.58 8.19 10.06
N GLU A 118 21.76 7.57 9.89
CA GLU A 118 22.01 6.13 10.11
C GLU A 118 21.88 5.70 11.57
N ARG A 119 21.56 6.61 12.48
CA ARG A 119 21.29 6.24 13.86
C ARG A 119 20.11 5.27 13.88
N PRO A 120 20.17 4.20 14.70
CA PRO A 120 19.05 3.31 14.92
C PRO A 120 17.98 4.05 15.73
N ARG A 121 17.33 5.05 15.12
CA ARG A 121 16.03 5.50 15.58
C ARG A 121 15.07 4.43 15.12
N GLN A 122 14.28 3.94 16.06
CA GLN A 122 13.16 3.03 15.83
C GLN A 122 12.20 3.57 14.72
N ASP A 123 12.27 4.87 14.42
CA ASP A 123 11.34 5.60 13.58
C ASP A 123 12.02 6.14 12.30
N ASN A 124 12.13 5.31 11.27
CA ASN A 124 12.43 5.82 9.92
C ASN A 124 11.16 6.48 9.38
N LYS A 125 11.09 7.81 9.45
CA LYS A 125 9.97 8.65 8.97
C LYS A 125 9.48 8.23 7.58
N MET A 126 10.38 7.83 6.68
CA MET A 126 10.04 7.35 5.33
C MET A 126 9.20 6.06 5.35
N LYS A 127 9.54 5.11 6.23
CA LYS A 127 8.79 3.85 6.39
C LYS A 127 7.40 4.07 7.01
N ASP A 128 7.18 5.18 7.71
CA ASP A 128 5.90 5.51 8.33
C ASP A 128 4.99 6.32 7.40
N ILE A 129 5.57 7.19 6.57
CA ILE A 129 4.82 8.01 5.60
C ILE A 129 4.52 7.22 4.32
N SER A 130 5.43 6.36 3.86
CA SER A 130 5.26 5.65 2.57
C SER A 130 3.98 4.81 2.43
N PRO A 131 3.48 4.08 3.45
CA PRO A 131 2.21 3.35 3.31
C PRO A 131 1.02 4.32 3.19
N LEU A 132 1.02 5.43 3.94
CA LEU A 132 0.00 6.47 3.82
C LEU A 132 0.00 7.05 2.40
N MET A 133 1.19 7.31 1.86
CA MET A 133 1.31 7.89 0.54
C MET A 133 0.90 6.94 -0.57
N GLN A 134 1.11 5.63 -0.38
CA GLN A 134 0.57 4.65 -1.31
C GLN A 134 -0.96 4.66 -1.31
N ILE A 135 -1.59 4.74 -0.15
CA ILE A 135 -3.05 4.80 -0.04
C ILE A 135 -3.58 6.08 -0.68
N PHE A 136 -2.92 7.23 -0.49
CA PHE A 136 -3.37 8.49 -1.11
C PHE A 136 -3.21 8.49 -2.62
N ARG A 137 -2.14 7.90 -3.16
CA ARG A 137 -1.95 7.77 -4.62
C ARG A 137 -2.89 6.74 -5.24
N GLN A 138 -3.19 5.67 -4.50
CA GLN A 138 -4.02 4.57 -4.97
C GLN A 138 -5.01 4.14 -3.87
N PRO A 139 -6.17 4.81 -3.73
CA PRO A 139 -7.13 4.52 -2.66
C PRO A 139 -7.61 3.07 -2.64
N CYS A 140 -7.73 2.43 -3.80
CA CYS A 140 -8.10 1.01 -3.90
C CYS A 140 -7.06 0.05 -3.28
N SER A 141 -5.85 0.53 -2.96
CA SER A 141 -4.83 -0.24 -2.24
C SER A 141 -4.99 -0.23 -0.72
N LEU A 142 -5.96 0.54 -0.18
CA LEU A 142 -6.20 0.74 1.25
C LEU A 142 -6.10 -0.54 2.07
N ILE A 143 -6.96 -1.53 1.79
CA ILE A 143 -7.02 -2.77 2.56
C ILE A 143 -5.66 -3.48 2.57
N GLN A 144 -5.06 -3.64 1.39
CA GLN A 144 -3.81 -4.39 1.25
C GLN A 144 -2.65 -3.70 1.97
N VAL A 145 -2.47 -2.39 1.74
CA VAL A 145 -1.37 -1.62 2.31
C VAL A 145 -1.56 -1.43 3.81
N TYR A 146 -2.77 -1.10 4.26
CA TYR A 146 -3.08 -0.92 5.67
C TYR A 146 -2.78 -2.20 6.46
N TYR A 147 -3.34 -3.34 6.07
CA TYR A 147 -3.18 -4.58 6.83
C TYR A 147 -1.80 -5.23 6.71
N SER A 148 -1.01 -4.90 5.69
CA SER A 148 0.34 -5.42 5.53
C SER A 148 1.44 -4.51 6.10
N SER A 149 1.16 -3.22 6.31
CA SER A 149 2.21 -2.24 6.67
C SER A 149 1.85 -1.29 7.80
N ILE A 150 0.57 -1.01 8.04
CA ILE A 150 0.13 -0.09 9.09
C ILE A 150 -0.38 -0.87 10.30
N PHE A 151 -1.29 -1.83 10.09
CA PHE A 151 -1.89 -2.64 11.15
C PHE A 151 -0.86 -3.33 12.06
N PRO A 152 0.18 -4.01 11.54
CA PRO A 152 1.15 -4.68 12.41
C PRO A 152 1.97 -3.71 13.27
N LYS A 153 2.14 -2.46 12.82
CA LYS A 153 2.82 -1.42 13.60
C LYS A 153 1.95 -0.90 14.74
N LEU A 154 0.64 -0.84 14.53
CA LEU A 154 -0.32 -0.31 15.52
C LEU A 154 -0.69 -1.35 16.57
N PHE A 155 -0.88 -2.60 16.16
CA PHE A 155 -1.45 -3.64 17.01
C PHE A 155 -0.46 -4.78 17.31
N GLY A 156 0.69 -4.82 16.64
CA GLY A 156 1.69 -5.88 16.75
C GLY A 156 1.58 -6.95 15.66
N LEU A 157 2.68 -7.67 15.42
CA LEU A 157 2.77 -8.71 14.38
C LEU A 157 1.86 -9.93 14.66
N GLU A 158 1.66 -10.24 15.93
CA GLU A 158 0.83 -11.39 16.37
C GLU A 158 -0.66 -11.04 16.52
N ALA A 159 -1.04 -9.77 16.30
CA ALA A 159 -2.42 -9.34 16.46
C ALA A 159 -3.32 -9.96 15.39
N ARG A 160 -4.41 -10.58 15.84
CA ARG A 160 -5.43 -11.14 14.96
C ARG A 160 -6.38 -10.04 14.49
N LYS A 161 -6.44 -9.82 13.18
CA LYS A 161 -7.28 -8.78 12.55
C LYS A 161 -8.74 -8.88 12.99
N ASP A 162 -9.32 -10.08 12.95
CA ASP A 162 -10.72 -10.28 13.31
C ASP A 162 -11.00 -9.94 14.76
N THR A 163 -10.09 -10.28 15.69
CA THR A 163 -10.22 -9.93 17.11
C THR A 163 -10.25 -8.42 17.30
N VAL A 164 -9.27 -7.71 16.75
CA VAL A 164 -9.17 -6.24 16.87
C VAL A 164 -10.39 -5.54 16.26
N ILE A 165 -10.86 -6.02 15.11
CA ILE A 165 -12.02 -5.43 14.43
C ILE A 165 -13.31 -5.70 15.21
N ASN A 166 -13.47 -6.91 15.76
CA ASN A 166 -14.65 -7.24 16.57
C ASN A 166 -14.69 -6.42 17.86
N GLU A 167 -13.54 -6.27 18.53
CA GLU A 167 -13.42 -5.40 19.71
C GLU A 167 -13.77 -3.95 19.36
N PHE A 168 -13.30 -3.44 18.23
CA PHE A 168 -13.63 -2.08 17.77
C PHE A 168 -15.14 -1.88 17.58
N PHE A 169 -15.83 -2.79 16.89
CA PHE A 169 -17.28 -2.65 16.65
C PHE A 169 -18.14 -3.02 17.87
N ALA A 170 -17.57 -3.62 18.91
CA ALA A 170 -18.26 -3.87 20.17
C ALA A 170 -18.35 -2.62 21.06
N GLU A 171 -17.60 -1.56 20.77
CA GLU A 171 -17.65 -0.30 21.52
C GLU A 171 -18.83 0.58 21.08
N ASP A 172 -19.63 1.06 22.04
CA ASP A 172 -20.83 1.89 21.79
C ASP A 172 -20.56 3.11 20.90
N LYS A 173 -19.37 3.73 21.03
CA LYS A 173 -19.00 4.91 20.23
C LYS A 173 -18.84 4.62 18.73
N ASN A 174 -18.75 3.35 18.34
CA ASN A 174 -18.55 2.92 16.96
C ASN A 174 -19.84 2.28 16.36
N LEU A 175 -20.98 2.33 17.06
CA LEU A 175 -22.25 1.77 16.59
C LEU A 175 -22.69 2.36 15.24
N GLU A 176 -22.54 3.69 15.04
CA GLU A 176 -22.88 4.34 13.77
C GLU A 176 -22.04 3.80 12.59
N LEU A 177 -20.77 3.47 12.84
CA LEU A 177 -19.91 2.86 11.82
C LEU A 177 -20.32 1.42 11.51
N LEU A 178 -20.84 0.69 12.50
CA LEU A 178 -21.39 -0.65 12.29
C LEU A 178 -22.66 -0.59 11.44
N GLU A 179 -23.59 0.32 11.76
CA GLU A 179 -24.79 0.57 10.97
C GLU A 179 -24.45 0.92 9.52
N GLN A 180 -23.46 1.79 9.30
CA GLN A 180 -22.97 2.13 7.97
C GLN A 180 -22.46 0.90 7.19
N VAL A 181 -21.75 -0.01 7.86
CA VAL A 181 -21.27 -1.25 7.24
C VAL A 181 -22.43 -2.16 6.85
N GLU A 182 -23.44 -2.30 7.71
CA GLU A 182 -24.64 -3.10 7.44
C GLU A 182 -25.42 -2.55 6.24
N ASP A 183 -25.61 -1.23 6.17
CA ASP A 183 -26.25 -0.55 5.05
C ASP A 183 -25.49 -0.73 3.73
N GLN A 184 -24.16 -0.65 3.77
CA GLN A 184 -23.31 -0.91 2.60
C GLN A 184 -23.42 -2.35 2.13
N ILE A 185 -23.43 -3.33 3.05
CA ILE A 185 -23.61 -4.74 2.73
C ILE A 185 -24.97 -4.95 2.08
N GLN A 186 -26.03 -4.36 2.63
CA GLN A 186 -27.37 -4.51 2.10
C GLN A 186 -27.52 -3.87 0.72
N THR A 187 -26.91 -2.71 0.52
CA THR A 187 -26.87 -2.02 -0.79
C THR A 187 -26.11 -2.87 -1.82
N SER A 188 -24.96 -3.41 -1.44
CA SER A 188 -24.16 -4.30 -2.29
C SER A 188 -24.91 -5.57 -2.68
N ARG A 189 -25.64 -6.19 -1.73
CA ARG A 189 -26.52 -7.34 -2.01
C ARG A 189 -27.61 -6.99 -3.03
N ARG A 190 -28.35 -5.90 -2.79
CA ARG A 190 -29.40 -5.43 -3.71
C ARG A 190 -28.87 -5.17 -5.11
N TYR A 191 -27.70 -4.53 -5.21
CA TYR A 191 -27.07 -4.26 -6.50
C TYR A 191 -26.60 -5.54 -7.20
N THR A 192 -26.00 -6.47 -6.45
CA THR A 192 -25.59 -7.78 -6.98
C THR A 192 -26.78 -8.58 -7.49
N ASP A 193 -27.90 -8.58 -6.76
CA ASP A 193 -29.13 -9.24 -7.19
C ASP A 193 -29.73 -8.57 -8.43
N HIS A 194 -29.69 -7.24 -8.52
CA HIS A 194 -30.07 -6.51 -9.72
C HIS A 194 -29.21 -6.93 -10.92
N LEU A 195 -27.89 -6.99 -10.78
CA LEU A 195 -26.99 -7.43 -11.85
C LEU A 195 -27.30 -8.88 -12.27
N ARG A 196 -27.53 -9.77 -11.32
CA ARG A 196 -27.89 -11.18 -11.59
C ARG A 196 -29.21 -11.28 -12.34
N ASN A 197 -30.24 -10.58 -11.88
CA ASN A 197 -31.58 -10.62 -12.48
C ASN A 197 -31.63 -10.03 -13.89
N ASN A 198 -30.68 -9.16 -14.25
CA ASN A 198 -30.58 -8.55 -15.57
C ASN A 198 -29.50 -9.20 -16.46
N ASN A 199 -28.89 -10.32 -16.06
CA ASN A 199 -27.78 -10.97 -16.77
C ASN A 199 -26.58 -10.02 -17.03
N LEU A 200 -26.35 -9.07 -16.11
CA LEU A 200 -25.24 -8.12 -16.17
C LEU A 200 -24.11 -8.50 -15.20
N LEU A 201 -24.30 -9.52 -14.36
CA LEU A 201 -23.28 -9.99 -13.44
C LEU A 201 -22.21 -10.76 -14.22
N VAL A 202 -21.05 -10.16 -14.40
CA VAL A 202 -19.85 -10.84 -14.92
C VAL A 202 -19.15 -11.51 -13.74
N GLU A 203 -19.04 -12.84 -13.77
CA GLU A 203 -18.27 -13.56 -12.77
C GLU A 203 -16.78 -13.24 -12.93
N ASP A 204 -16.11 -12.97 -11.81
CA ASP A 204 -14.66 -12.78 -11.80
C ASP A 204 -13.99 -14.15 -12.02
N ASP A 205 -13.50 -14.40 -13.24
CA ASP A 205 -12.77 -15.61 -13.62
C ASP A 205 -11.65 -15.97 -12.63
N ARG A 206 -11.06 -14.97 -11.99
CA ARG A 206 -10.00 -15.17 -11.00
C ARG A 206 -10.54 -15.68 -9.67
N LEU A 207 -11.68 -15.18 -9.21
CA LEU A 207 -12.35 -15.73 -8.02
C LEU A 207 -12.74 -17.18 -8.27
N ARG A 208 -13.20 -17.51 -9.49
CA ARG A 208 -13.49 -18.90 -9.88
C ARG A 208 -12.24 -19.79 -9.83
N LEU A 209 -11.11 -19.30 -10.37
CA LEU A 209 -9.82 -20.01 -10.30
C LEU A 209 -9.31 -20.20 -8.86
N ILE A 210 -9.48 -19.20 -8.00
CA ILE A 210 -9.11 -19.29 -6.58
C ILE A 210 -10.01 -20.30 -5.86
N GLN A 211 -11.30 -20.27 -6.13
CA GLN A 211 -12.27 -21.20 -5.54
C GLN A 211 -11.97 -22.64 -5.98
N ASP A 212 -11.72 -22.85 -7.27
CA ASP A 212 -11.31 -24.16 -7.81
C ASP A 212 -10.00 -24.66 -7.16
N PHE A 213 -9.04 -23.76 -6.92
CA PHE A 213 -7.80 -24.11 -6.23
C PHE A 213 -8.03 -24.49 -4.77
N LEU A 214 -8.84 -23.71 -4.03
CA LEU A 214 -9.20 -24.00 -2.64
C LEU A 214 -9.95 -25.33 -2.52
N ASP A 215 -10.87 -25.61 -3.44
CA ASP A 215 -11.63 -26.86 -3.45
C ASP A 215 -10.75 -28.08 -3.79
N LYS A 216 -9.76 -27.92 -4.69
CA LYS A 216 -8.76 -28.96 -4.97
C LYS A 216 -7.81 -29.22 -3.79
N THR A 217 -7.50 -28.19 -3.01
CA THR A 217 -6.53 -28.27 -1.89
C THR A 217 -7.17 -28.62 -0.55
N LYS A 218 -8.50 -28.55 -0.41
CA LYS A 218 -9.24 -29.01 0.79
C LYS A 218 -8.89 -30.44 1.22
N PHE A 219 -8.61 -31.33 0.27
CA PHE A 219 -8.25 -32.73 0.57
C PHE A 219 -6.85 -32.89 1.17
N LEU A 220 -5.93 -31.93 0.96
CA LEU A 220 -4.59 -31.97 1.53
C LEU A 220 -4.58 -31.61 3.02
N VAL A 221 -5.50 -30.74 3.46
CA VAL A 221 -5.63 -30.35 4.87
C VAL A 221 -6.31 -31.42 5.73
N GLN A 222 -7.09 -32.32 5.12
CA GLN A 222 -7.73 -33.45 5.81
C GLN A 222 -6.86 -34.71 5.88
N GLY A 223 -5.70 -34.73 5.21
CA GLY A 223 -4.79 -35.88 5.19
C GLY A 223 -3.78 -35.95 6.35
N ASP A 224 -3.64 -34.89 7.15
CA ASP A 224 -2.69 -34.82 8.28
C ASP A 224 -3.32 -35.16 9.65
N GLN A 225 -4.51 -35.78 9.67
CA GLN A 225 -5.21 -36.21 10.91
C GLN A 225 -5.42 -37.72 11.04
N THR A 226 -4.50 -38.56 10.52
CA THR A 226 -4.50 -40.01 10.80
C THR A 226 -3.18 -40.47 11.38
#